data_AF-A0A940BNM0-F1
#
_entry.id   AF-A0A940BNM0-F1
#
_cell.length_a   1.000
_cell.length_b   1.000
_cell.length_c   1.000
_cell.angle_alpha   90.00
_cell.angle_beta   90.00
_cell.angle_gamma   90.00
#
_symmetry.space_group_name_H-M   'P 1'
#
loop_
_entity.id
_entity.type
_entity.pdbx_description
1 polymer ?
#
loop_
_entity_poly.entity_id
_entity_poly.type
_entity_poly.pdbx_seq_one_letter_code
_entity_poly.pdbx_strand_id
1 'polypeptide(L)'
;MKFAKYNEERDPYEGFIINAVIYFAALIVASFGAIVMRTVGSVFIHTPSLVDLRADASYLFDSVYPLQAILTTAGFLGMGFLCCYYFAYRIARKNGKKTDPFKMKLQIALPAVVVSLVNIGNGIMREFNGVFGMQFWYPAAALTRLFGGIKDANVLAEVSTRDLMNNSFIYKTLAFKFLPLTLIIAVVECVAFGFLAYFGRKKGMERGLRAREQYLDEVHGKK
;
A
#
# COMPACT_ATOMS: atom_id res chain seq x y z
N MET A 1 28.90 -37.50 -5.83
CA MET A 1 27.80 -37.34 -6.81
C MET A 1 26.63 -38.24 -6.38
N LYS A 2 25.66 -37.71 -5.60
CA LYS A 2 24.39 -38.36 -5.21
C LYS A 2 23.56 -37.39 -4.33
N PHE A 3 22.93 -36.38 -4.92
CA PHE A 3 21.84 -35.62 -4.26
C PHE A 3 20.79 -35.14 -5.29
N ALA A 4 20.49 -35.99 -6.28
CA ALA A 4 19.24 -35.93 -7.02
C ALA A 4 18.29 -36.93 -6.35
N LYS A 5 17.02 -36.53 -6.15
CA LYS A 5 15.95 -37.24 -5.40
C LYS A 5 15.96 -37.05 -3.89
N TYR A 6 15.66 -35.84 -3.44
CA TYR A 6 14.83 -35.69 -2.24
C TYR A 6 13.67 -34.73 -2.57
N ASN A 7 12.50 -35.36 -2.75
CA ASN A 7 11.15 -34.80 -2.81
C ASN A 7 10.80 -33.97 -4.06
N GLU A 8 10.56 -34.71 -5.15
CA GLU A 8 9.85 -34.30 -6.36
C GLU A 8 8.31 -34.29 -6.22
N GLU A 9 7.78 -34.51 -5.02
CA GLU A 9 6.39 -34.18 -4.69
C GLU A 9 6.39 -33.04 -3.67
N ARG A 10 6.59 -31.80 -4.15
CA ARG A 10 6.16 -30.63 -3.39
C ARG A 10 4.86 -30.16 -4.00
N ASP A 11 3.81 -30.36 -3.21
CA ASP A 11 2.44 -29.93 -3.41
C ASP A 11 2.38 -28.64 -4.26
N PRO A 12 1.67 -28.62 -5.40
CA PRO A 12 1.54 -27.44 -6.25
C PRO A 12 1.02 -26.21 -5.49
N TYR A 13 0.40 -26.39 -4.32
CA TYR A 13 -0.17 -25.34 -3.47
C TYR A 13 0.72 -24.89 -2.29
N GLU A 14 1.73 -25.66 -1.89
CA GLU A 14 2.58 -25.35 -0.72
C GLU A 14 3.32 -24.01 -0.85
N GLY A 15 3.74 -23.66 -2.07
CA GLY A 15 4.38 -22.36 -2.33
C GLY A 15 3.40 -21.24 -2.62
N PHE A 16 2.19 -21.54 -3.09
CA PHE A 16 1.25 -20.52 -3.54
C PHE A 16 0.56 -19.82 -2.37
N ILE A 17 0.02 -20.61 -1.44
CA ILE A 17 -0.71 -20.11 -0.27
C ILE A 17 0.21 -19.29 0.64
N ILE A 18 1.41 -19.80 0.93
CA ILE A 18 2.39 -19.10 1.76
C ILE A 18 2.78 -17.75 1.15
N ASN A 19 3.00 -17.71 -0.17
CA ASN A 19 3.34 -16.45 -0.84
C ASN A 19 2.16 -15.47 -0.88
N ALA A 20 0.93 -15.96 -1.04
CA ALA A 20 -0.27 -15.12 -0.95
C ALA A 20 -0.44 -14.52 0.45
N VAL A 21 -0.22 -15.32 1.51
CA VAL A 21 -0.25 -14.86 2.91
C VAL A 21 0.84 -13.83 3.19
N ILE A 22 2.07 -14.07 2.73
CA ILE A 22 3.18 -13.11 2.88
C ILE A 22 2.86 -11.79 2.16
N TYR A 23 2.24 -11.87 0.99
CA TYR A 23 1.87 -10.68 0.24
C TYR A 23 0.74 -9.90 0.92
N PHE A 24 -0.25 -10.59 1.47
CA PHE A 24 -1.30 -9.98 2.27
C PHE A 24 -0.75 -9.32 3.54
N ALA A 25 0.17 -10.00 4.24
CA ALA A 25 0.88 -9.43 5.39
C ALA A 25 1.73 -8.21 5.00
N ALA A 26 2.43 -8.27 3.88
CA ALA A 26 3.18 -7.14 3.34
C ALA A 26 2.27 -5.94 3.04
N LEU A 27 1.04 -6.19 2.61
CA LEU A 27 0.05 -5.13 2.37
C LEU A 27 -0.44 -4.50 3.68
N ILE A 28 -0.72 -5.29 4.72
CA ILE A 28 -1.02 -4.77 6.06
C ILE A 28 0.12 -3.87 6.55
N VAL A 29 1.36 -4.34 6.46
CA VAL A 29 2.54 -3.58 6.87
C VAL A 29 2.70 -2.31 6.02
N ALA A 30 2.41 -2.38 4.73
CA ALA A 30 2.45 -1.22 3.85
C ALA A 30 1.42 -0.15 4.21
N SER A 31 0.23 -0.55 4.65
CA SER A 31 -0.78 0.38 5.15
C SER A 31 -0.32 1.14 6.40
N PHE A 32 0.46 0.50 7.29
CA PHE A 32 1.13 1.24 8.38
C PHE A 32 2.14 2.27 7.86
N GLY A 33 2.80 2.01 6.72
CA GLY A 33 3.65 2.98 6.04
C GLY A 33 2.94 4.28 5.71
N ALA A 34 1.71 4.20 5.18
CA ALA A 34 0.89 5.37 4.91
C ALA A 34 0.56 6.15 6.19
N ILE A 35 0.21 5.43 7.27
CA ILE A 35 -0.07 6.04 8.58
C ILE A 35 1.16 6.78 9.10
N VAL A 36 2.34 6.15 9.07
CA VAL A 36 3.59 6.77 9.52
C VAL A 36 3.92 8.01 8.69
N MET A 37 3.84 7.93 7.36
CA MET A 37 4.12 9.07 6.49
C MET A 37 3.15 10.23 6.71
N ARG A 38 1.87 9.94 6.96
CA ARG A 38 0.88 10.95 7.36
C ARG A 38 1.28 11.63 8.66
N THR A 39 1.61 10.83 9.69
CA THR A 39 2.00 11.36 11.01
C THR A 39 3.25 12.23 10.89
N VAL A 40 4.28 11.77 10.18
CA VAL A 40 5.49 12.55 9.92
C VAL A 40 5.14 13.82 9.14
N GLY A 41 4.36 13.73 8.07
CA GLY A 41 3.92 14.88 7.28
C GLY A 41 3.16 15.92 8.10
N SER A 42 2.35 15.50 9.07
CA SER A 42 1.60 16.40 9.95
C SER A 42 2.49 17.24 10.89
N VAL A 43 3.75 16.85 11.10
CA VAL A 43 4.73 17.66 11.85
C VAL A 43 5.23 18.84 11.01
N PHE A 44 5.28 18.68 9.68
CA PHE A 44 5.85 19.68 8.76
C PHE A 44 4.81 20.50 8.01
N ILE A 45 3.58 20.00 7.90
CA ILE A 45 2.49 20.66 7.18
C ILE A 45 1.64 21.41 8.21
N HIS A 46 1.60 22.74 8.09
CA HIS A 46 0.69 23.54 8.89
C HIS A 46 -0.74 23.09 8.59
N THR A 47 -1.45 22.72 9.65
CA THR A 47 -2.83 22.25 9.57
C THR A 47 -3.71 23.46 9.90
N PRO A 48 -4.52 23.96 8.95
CA PRO A 48 -5.31 25.18 9.16
C PRO A 48 -6.28 25.00 10.34
N SER A 49 -6.42 26.03 11.17
CA SER A 49 -7.35 26.00 12.29
C SER A 49 -8.80 26.06 11.82
N LEU A 50 -9.75 25.80 12.74
CA LEU A 50 -11.18 25.99 12.47
C LEU A 50 -11.52 27.42 12.02
N VAL A 51 -10.77 28.42 12.51
CA VAL A 51 -10.97 29.83 12.14
C VAL A 51 -10.47 30.06 10.71
N ASP A 52 -9.32 29.50 10.36
CA ASP A 52 -8.76 29.59 9.01
C ASP A 52 -9.67 28.90 8.00
N LEU A 53 -10.19 27.72 8.32
CA LEU A 53 -11.14 26.99 7.47
C LEU A 53 -12.49 27.70 7.28
N ARG A 54 -12.88 28.60 8.21
CA ARG A 54 -14.08 29.46 8.04
C ARG A 54 -13.81 30.63 7.12
N ALA A 55 -12.57 31.13 7.11
CA ALA A 55 -12.17 32.27 6.32
C ALA A 55 -11.82 31.86 4.88
N ASP A 56 -11.04 30.79 4.72
CA ASP A 56 -10.61 30.25 3.44
C ASP A 56 -10.16 28.78 3.56
N ALA A 57 -10.87 27.89 2.88
CA ALA A 57 -10.52 26.46 2.83
C ALA A 57 -9.55 26.11 1.68
N SER A 58 -9.16 27.07 0.84
CA SER A 58 -8.28 26.84 -0.33
C SER A 58 -6.98 26.15 0.06
N TYR A 59 -6.34 26.57 1.15
CA TYR A 59 -5.08 25.99 1.64
C TYR A 59 -5.18 24.49 1.96
N LEU A 60 -6.34 24.05 2.44
CA LEU A 60 -6.59 22.63 2.71
C LEU A 60 -6.56 21.80 1.41
N PHE A 61 -7.15 22.32 0.33
CA PHE A 61 -7.23 21.63 -0.97
C PHE A 61 -5.99 21.82 -1.85
N ASP A 62 -5.34 22.97 -1.77
CA ASP A 62 -4.23 23.33 -2.66
C ASP A 62 -2.89 22.89 -2.10
N SER A 63 -2.79 22.70 -0.79
CA SER A 63 -1.53 22.35 -0.12
C SER A 63 -1.66 21.10 0.74
N VAL A 64 -2.56 21.07 1.72
CA VAL A 64 -2.58 19.99 2.72
C VAL A 64 -2.96 18.65 2.09
N TYR A 65 -4.06 18.57 1.34
CA TYR A 65 -4.49 17.30 0.72
C TYR A 65 -3.54 16.77 -0.34
N PRO A 66 -3.03 17.57 -1.30
CA PRO A 66 -2.07 17.08 -2.28
C PRO A 66 -0.79 16.57 -1.64
N LEU A 67 -0.24 17.29 -0.65
CA LEU A 67 0.98 16.85 0.05
C LEU A 67 0.76 15.56 0.83
N GLN A 68 -0.34 15.49 1.61
CA GLN A 68 -0.66 14.28 2.36
C GLN A 68 -0.94 13.10 1.43
N ALA A 69 -1.63 13.32 0.30
CA ALA A 69 -1.85 12.29 -0.72
C ALA A 69 -0.53 11.72 -1.24
N ILE A 70 0.40 12.59 -1.64
CA ILE A 70 1.72 12.15 -2.13
C ILE A 70 2.45 11.34 -1.05
N LEU A 71 2.47 11.82 0.19
CA LEU A 71 3.17 11.16 1.30
C LEU A 71 2.55 9.79 1.64
N THR A 72 1.23 9.71 1.75
CA THR A 72 0.55 8.44 2.09
C THR A 72 0.67 7.42 0.97
N THR A 73 0.50 7.85 -0.29
CA THR A 73 0.66 6.96 -1.45
C THR A 73 2.10 6.49 -1.58
N ALA A 74 3.09 7.38 -1.45
CA ALA A 74 4.50 7.00 -1.48
C ALA A 74 4.87 6.04 -0.33
N GLY A 75 4.36 6.29 0.88
CA GLY A 75 4.55 5.41 2.03
C GLY A 75 3.98 4.01 1.79
N PHE A 76 2.75 3.94 1.30
CA PHE A 76 2.08 2.67 0.97
C PHE A 76 2.84 1.89 -0.10
N LEU A 77 3.15 2.53 -1.23
CA LEU A 77 3.83 1.92 -2.36
C LEU A 77 5.27 1.49 -2.03
N GLY A 78 6.01 2.37 -1.33
CA GLY A 78 7.39 2.13 -0.92
C GLY A 78 7.51 0.97 0.07
N MET A 79 6.65 0.94 1.09
CA MET A 79 6.64 -0.17 2.05
C MET A 79 6.24 -1.49 1.41
N GLY A 80 5.27 -1.48 0.48
CA GLY A 80 4.91 -2.66 -0.32
C GLY A 80 6.09 -3.27 -1.06
N PHE A 81 6.87 -2.42 -1.73
CA PHE A 81 8.11 -2.83 -2.40
C PHE A 81 9.11 -3.45 -1.42
N LEU A 82 9.40 -2.78 -0.30
CA LEU A 82 10.41 -3.19 0.67
C LEU A 82 10.06 -4.51 1.36
N CYS A 83 8.81 -4.68 1.78
CA CYS A 83 8.33 -5.91 2.40
C CYS A 83 8.48 -7.10 1.43
N CYS A 84 7.99 -6.96 0.20
CA CYS A 84 8.09 -8.03 -0.80
C CYS A 84 9.54 -8.34 -1.16
N TYR A 85 10.40 -7.33 -1.24
CA TYR A 85 11.84 -7.52 -1.41
C TYR A 85 12.45 -8.32 -0.27
N TYR A 86 12.19 -7.94 0.97
CA TYR A 86 12.77 -8.58 2.16
C TYR A 86 12.34 -10.05 2.27
N PHE A 87 11.05 -10.34 2.16
CA PHE A 87 10.56 -11.71 2.25
C PHE A 87 11.08 -12.58 1.10
N ALA A 88 11.09 -12.06 -0.13
CA ALA A 88 11.63 -12.79 -1.27
C ALA A 88 13.13 -13.09 -1.10
N TYR A 89 13.91 -12.13 -0.60
CA TYR A 89 15.32 -12.33 -0.28
C TYR A 89 15.51 -13.47 0.74
N ARG A 90 14.75 -13.45 1.84
CA ARG A 90 14.84 -14.46 2.90
C ARG A 90 14.46 -15.86 2.39
N ILE A 91 13.37 -15.97 1.64
CA ILE A 91 12.90 -17.23 1.07
C ILE A 91 13.91 -17.77 0.07
N ALA A 92 14.37 -16.94 -0.86
CA ALA A 92 15.31 -17.36 -1.90
C ALA A 92 16.66 -17.79 -1.30
N ARG A 93 17.17 -17.05 -0.30
CA ARG A 93 18.39 -17.41 0.42
C ARG A 93 18.26 -18.74 1.17
N LYS A 94 17.10 -19.00 1.78
CA LYS A 94 16.86 -20.24 2.53
C LYS A 94 16.64 -21.45 1.61
N ASN A 95 15.81 -21.29 0.59
CA ASN A 95 15.32 -22.42 -0.22
C ASN A 95 16.15 -22.66 -1.49
N GLY A 96 16.90 -21.65 -1.97
CA GLY A 96 17.75 -21.77 -3.16
C GLY A 96 17.01 -22.00 -4.48
N LYS A 97 15.70 -21.78 -4.52
CA LYS A 97 14.86 -22.02 -5.70
C LYS A 97 14.44 -20.71 -6.34
N LYS A 98 14.55 -20.65 -7.67
CA LYS A 98 13.97 -19.57 -8.47
C LYS A 98 12.47 -19.83 -8.62
N THR A 99 11.66 -18.81 -8.35
CA THR A 99 10.22 -18.88 -8.62
C THR A 99 9.99 -18.49 -10.07
N ASP A 100 9.09 -19.21 -10.73
CA ASP A 100 8.67 -18.90 -12.08
C ASP A 100 7.98 -17.51 -12.15
N PRO A 101 8.28 -16.67 -13.16
CA PRO A 101 7.70 -15.33 -13.28
C PRO A 101 6.17 -15.31 -13.43
N PHE A 102 5.57 -16.30 -14.09
CA PHE A 102 4.11 -16.40 -14.22
C PHE A 102 3.48 -16.73 -12.86
N LYS A 103 4.07 -17.66 -12.10
CA LYS A 103 3.65 -17.94 -10.71
C LYS A 103 3.77 -16.71 -9.81
N MET A 104 4.83 -15.90 -9.97
CA MET A 104 4.98 -14.64 -9.23
C MET A 104 3.86 -13.66 -9.55
N LYS A 105 3.48 -13.49 -10.82
CA LYS A 105 2.36 -12.63 -11.22
C LYS A 105 1.05 -13.07 -10.58
N LEU A 106 0.75 -14.37 -10.63
CA LEU A 106 -0.50 -14.92 -10.07
C LEU A 106 -0.59 -14.74 -8.54
N GLN A 107 0.52 -14.94 -7.83
CA GLN A 107 0.62 -14.76 -6.38
C GLN A 107 0.50 -13.30 -5.93
N ILE A 108 0.60 -12.35 -6.85
CA ILE A 108 0.46 -10.92 -6.61
C ILE A 108 -0.94 -10.44 -7.01
N ALA A 109 -1.43 -10.91 -8.16
CA ALA A 109 -2.74 -10.56 -8.68
C ALA A 109 -3.86 -10.97 -7.73
N LEU A 110 -3.80 -12.18 -7.17
CA LEU A 110 -4.87 -12.68 -6.30
C LEU A 110 -5.02 -11.85 -5.00
N PRO A 111 -3.96 -11.59 -4.22
CA PRO A 111 -4.05 -10.68 -3.08
C PRO A 111 -4.45 -9.25 -3.45
N ALA A 112 -3.98 -8.72 -4.59
CA ALA A 112 -4.37 -7.39 -5.05
C ALA A 112 -5.89 -7.30 -5.33
N VAL A 113 -6.48 -8.35 -5.90
CA VAL A 113 -7.94 -8.45 -6.11
C VAL A 113 -8.66 -8.53 -4.76
N VAL A 114 -8.22 -9.42 -3.86
CA VAL A 114 -8.83 -9.56 -2.53
C VAL A 114 -8.80 -8.24 -1.75
N VAL A 115 -7.67 -7.54 -1.77
CA VAL A 115 -7.54 -6.25 -1.07
C VAL A 115 -8.38 -5.16 -1.73
N SER A 116 -8.43 -5.12 -3.06
CA SER A 116 -9.35 -4.23 -3.76
C SER A 116 -10.79 -4.47 -3.30
N LEU A 117 -11.23 -5.73 -3.21
CA LEU A 117 -12.58 -6.08 -2.73
C LEU A 117 -12.82 -5.66 -1.27
N VAL A 118 -11.84 -5.84 -0.38
CA VAL A 118 -11.92 -5.38 1.02
C VAL A 118 -12.03 -3.86 1.09
N ASN A 119 -11.26 -3.12 0.28
CA ASN A 119 -11.29 -1.66 0.25
C ASN A 119 -12.62 -1.12 -0.32
N ILE A 120 -13.13 -1.76 -1.37
CA ILE A 120 -14.44 -1.48 -1.94
C ILE A 120 -15.53 -1.73 -0.89
N GLY A 121 -15.46 -2.85 -0.17
CA GLY A 121 -16.38 -3.21 0.91
C GLY A 121 -16.37 -2.20 2.05
N ASN A 122 -15.18 -1.83 2.56
CA ASN A 122 -15.03 -0.81 3.60
C ASN A 122 -15.59 0.55 3.16
N GLY A 123 -15.45 0.89 1.87
CA GLY A 123 -15.99 2.14 1.35
C GLY A 123 -17.51 2.18 1.24
N ILE A 124 -18.14 1.05 0.93
CA ILE A 124 -19.61 0.93 0.94
C ILE A 124 -20.15 0.96 2.38
N MET A 125 -19.43 0.37 3.35
CA MET A 125 -19.85 0.25 4.75
C MET A 125 -19.62 1.51 5.62
N ARG A 126 -19.34 2.68 5.03
CA ARG A 126 -19.12 3.98 5.70
C ARG A 126 -17.80 4.12 6.48
N GLU A 127 -16.94 3.10 6.47
CA GLU A 127 -15.69 3.07 7.23
C GLU A 127 -14.46 3.15 6.32
N PHE A 128 -14.44 4.12 5.40
CA PHE A 128 -13.24 4.45 4.61
C PHE A 128 -12.05 4.94 5.49
N ASN A 129 -12.17 4.85 6.81
CA ASN A 129 -11.16 5.26 7.80
C ASN A 129 -10.42 4.07 8.42
N GLY A 130 -10.70 2.84 8.00
CA GLY A 130 -9.94 1.67 8.43
C GLY A 130 -8.46 1.75 8.03
N VAL A 131 -7.63 0.83 8.54
CA VAL A 131 -6.18 0.76 8.27
C VAL A 131 -5.87 0.80 6.76
N PHE A 132 -6.78 0.31 5.92
CA PHE A 132 -6.63 0.31 4.48
C PHE A 132 -7.27 1.51 3.77
N GLY A 133 -8.03 2.38 4.42
CA GLY A 133 -8.73 3.49 3.75
C GLY A 133 -7.93 4.79 3.70
N MET A 134 -7.01 5.00 4.66
CA MET A 134 -6.26 6.26 4.79
C MET A 134 -5.38 6.58 3.58
N GLN A 135 -4.77 5.58 2.94
CA GLN A 135 -3.91 5.80 1.77
C GLN A 135 -4.68 6.25 0.53
N PHE A 136 -5.97 5.88 0.39
CA PHE A 136 -6.80 6.30 -0.75
C PHE A 136 -7.63 7.54 -0.46
N TRP A 137 -7.83 7.87 0.83
CA TRP A 137 -8.66 9.00 1.24
C TRP A 137 -8.05 10.36 0.85
N TYR A 138 -6.78 10.59 1.15
CA TYR A 138 -6.11 11.86 0.83
C TYR A 138 -6.05 12.13 -0.69
N PRO A 139 -5.69 11.17 -1.55
CA PRO A 139 -5.78 11.35 -3.00
C PRO A 139 -7.21 11.65 -3.48
N ALA A 140 -8.21 10.97 -2.91
CA ALA A 140 -9.62 11.24 -3.24
C ALA A 140 -10.01 12.67 -2.86
N ALA A 141 -9.65 13.11 -1.64
CA ALA A 141 -9.89 14.45 -1.14
C ALA A 141 -9.20 15.52 -2.02
N ALA A 142 -7.94 15.29 -2.43
CA ALA A 142 -7.22 16.21 -3.32
C ALA A 142 -7.92 16.39 -4.68
N LEU A 143 -8.53 15.33 -5.21
CA LEU A 143 -9.21 15.36 -6.51
C LEU A 143 -10.66 15.83 -6.42
N THR A 144 -11.29 15.85 -5.24
CA THR A 144 -12.70 16.25 -5.10
C THR A 144 -13.01 17.67 -5.57
N ARG A 145 -12.07 18.62 -5.44
CA ARG A 145 -12.20 19.99 -5.94
C ARG A 145 -12.27 20.05 -7.47
N LEU A 146 -11.50 19.21 -8.16
CA LEU A 146 -11.47 19.11 -9.63
C LEU A 146 -12.77 18.52 -10.21
N PHE A 147 -13.41 17.62 -9.47
CA PHE A 147 -14.68 17.00 -9.87
C PHE A 147 -15.91 17.71 -9.30
N GLY A 148 -15.75 18.92 -8.74
CA GLY A 148 -16.84 19.85 -8.44
C GLY A 148 -17.76 19.46 -7.27
N GLY A 149 -17.38 18.49 -6.42
CA GLY A 149 -18.28 18.03 -5.37
C GLY A 149 -18.11 18.72 -4.00
N ILE A 150 -17.21 19.71 -3.87
CA ILE A 150 -17.16 20.61 -2.70
C ILE A 150 -17.02 22.06 -3.18
N LYS A 151 -17.89 22.94 -2.68
CA LYS A 151 -17.72 24.39 -2.80
C LYS A 151 -16.96 24.87 -1.57
N ASP A 152 -15.86 25.59 -1.78
CA ASP A 152 -14.93 26.04 -0.72
C ASP A 152 -15.64 26.75 0.46
N ALA A 153 -16.78 27.41 0.20
CA ALA A 153 -17.59 28.11 1.20
C ALA A 153 -18.34 27.21 2.22
N ASN A 154 -18.48 25.89 1.97
CA ASN A 154 -19.28 24.97 2.81
C ASN A 154 -18.48 23.80 3.39
N VAL A 155 -17.15 23.87 3.36
CA VAL A 155 -16.25 22.79 3.80
C VAL A 155 -16.55 22.30 5.21
N LEU A 156 -16.82 23.22 6.15
CA LEU A 156 -17.10 22.86 7.55
C LEU A 156 -18.43 22.13 7.78
N ALA A 157 -19.39 22.25 6.86
CA ALA A 157 -20.62 21.46 6.90
C ALA A 157 -20.39 19.99 6.50
N GLU A 158 -19.27 19.71 5.83
CA GLU A 158 -18.94 18.38 5.28
C GLU A 158 -17.83 17.65 6.07
N VAL A 159 -17.04 18.37 6.89
CA VAL A 159 -15.99 17.78 7.74
C VAL A 159 -16.58 17.28 9.06
N SER A 160 -16.14 16.10 9.51
CA SER A 160 -16.55 15.55 10.80
C SER A 160 -15.93 16.29 11.98
N THR A 161 -16.71 16.58 13.02
CA THR A 161 -16.23 17.21 14.27
C THR A 161 -15.10 16.43 14.94
N ARG A 162 -15.13 15.10 14.85
CA ARG A 162 -14.06 14.23 15.37
C ARG A 162 -12.76 14.41 14.60
N ASP A 163 -12.86 14.70 13.31
CA ASP A 163 -11.72 14.90 12.44
C ASP A 163 -11.14 16.31 12.50
N LEU A 164 -11.97 17.30 12.83
CA LEU A 164 -11.54 18.64 13.23
C LEU A 164 -10.72 18.59 14.52
N MET A 165 -11.09 17.73 15.47
CA MET A 165 -10.35 17.58 16.73
C MET A 165 -9.02 16.82 16.59
N ASN A 166 -8.94 15.90 15.63
CA ASN A 166 -7.75 15.07 15.40
C ASN A 166 -6.84 15.60 14.29
N ASN A 167 -7.12 16.80 13.75
CA ASN A 167 -6.40 17.36 12.59
C ASN A 167 -6.33 16.37 11.41
N SER A 168 -7.34 15.49 11.31
CA SER A 168 -7.42 14.45 10.29
C SER A 168 -8.25 14.89 9.10
N PHE A 169 -9.13 15.88 9.29
CA PHE A 169 -10.03 16.48 8.30
C PHE A 169 -10.77 15.49 7.40
N ILE A 170 -11.06 14.30 7.91
CA ILE A 170 -11.82 13.30 7.18
C ILE A 170 -13.25 13.81 6.99
N TYR A 171 -13.61 14.02 5.72
CA TYR A 171 -14.95 14.40 5.31
C TYR A 171 -15.94 13.27 5.56
N LYS A 172 -16.97 13.53 6.38
CA LYS A 172 -17.98 12.54 6.76
C LYS A 172 -18.87 12.12 5.57
N THR A 173 -19.02 13.01 4.59
CA THR A 173 -19.87 12.85 3.40
C THR A 173 -19.12 12.45 2.13
N LEU A 174 -17.78 12.49 2.11
CA LEU A 174 -16.98 12.17 0.92
C LEU A 174 -17.18 10.72 0.47
N ALA A 175 -17.24 9.80 1.44
CA ALA A 175 -17.35 8.37 1.17
C ALA A 175 -18.61 8.02 0.34
N PHE A 176 -19.67 8.83 0.43
CA PHE A 176 -20.91 8.62 -0.33
C PHE A 176 -21.01 9.47 -1.60
N LYS A 177 -20.61 10.75 -1.55
CA LYS A 177 -20.67 11.64 -2.72
C LYS A 177 -19.61 11.31 -3.78
N PHE A 178 -18.50 10.72 -3.37
CA PHE A 178 -17.35 10.44 -4.22
C PHE A 178 -16.95 8.97 -4.24
N LEU A 179 -17.84 8.07 -3.80
CA LEU A 179 -17.59 6.63 -3.86
C LEU A 179 -16.99 6.18 -5.20
N PRO A 180 -17.50 6.62 -6.39
CA PRO A 180 -16.89 6.24 -7.66
C PRO A 180 -15.43 6.69 -7.80
N LEU A 181 -15.11 7.93 -7.40
CA LEU A 181 -13.75 8.48 -7.49
C LEU A 181 -12.80 7.75 -6.54
N THR A 182 -13.24 7.48 -5.31
CA THR A 182 -12.46 6.73 -4.32
C THR A 182 -12.23 5.28 -4.77
N LEU A 183 -13.23 4.64 -5.38
CA LEU A 183 -13.09 3.29 -5.96
C LEU A 183 -12.07 3.28 -7.11
N ILE A 184 -12.11 4.29 -8.00
CA ILE A 184 -11.13 4.43 -9.09
C ILE A 184 -9.71 4.56 -8.53
N ILE A 185 -9.52 5.43 -7.54
CA ILE A 185 -8.22 5.64 -6.89
C ILE A 185 -7.73 4.35 -6.22
N ALA A 186 -8.61 3.65 -5.50
CA ALA A 186 -8.26 2.38 -4.87
C ALA A 186 -7.79 1.35 -5.91
N VAL A 187 -8.45 1.25 -7.07
CA VAL A 187 -8.02 0.37 -8.17
C VAL A 187 -6.65 0.79 -8.71
N VAL A 188 -6.47 2.09 -9.01
CA VAL A 188 -5.20 2.62 -9.54
C VAL A 188 -4.04 2.35 -8.59
N GLU A 189 -4.22 2.63 -7.30
CA GLU A 189 -3.19 2.39 -6.30
C GLU A 189 -2.94 0.90 -6.06
N CYS A 190 -3.95 0.04 -6.10
CA CYS A 190 -3.76 -1.41 -6.02
C CYS A 190 -2.97 -1.97 -7.20
N VAL A 191 -3.19 -1.43 -8.42
CA VAL A 191 -2.40 -1.79 -9.61
C VAL A 191 -0.95 -1.32 -9.45
N ALA A 192 -0.75 -0.07 -9.02
CA ALA A 192 0.59 0.49 -8.78
C ALA A 192 1.35 -0.30 -7.69
N PHE A 193 0.67 -0.64 -6.59
CA PHE A 193 1.21 -1.49 -5.54
C PHE A 193 1.59 -2.87 -6.07
N GLY A 194 0.69 -3.52 -6.82
CA GLY A 194 0.91 -4.81 -7.45
C GLY A 194 2.19 -4.81 -8.31
N PHE A 195 2.35 -3.79 -9.13
CA PHE A 195 3.53 -3.59 -9.97
C PHE A 195 4.81 -3.44 -9.13
N LEU A 196 4.84 -2.54 -8.16
CA LEU A 196 6.04 -2.30 -7.34
C LEU A 196 6.44 -3.51 -6.52
N ALA A 197 5.47 -4.17 -5.90
CA ALA A 197 5.72 -5.36 -5.12
C ALA A 197 6.19 -6.56 -5.99
N TYR A 198 5.77 -6.65 -7.26
CA TYR A 198 6.38 -7.58 -8.22
C TYR A 198 7.88 -7.31 -8.43
N PHE A 199 8.25 -6.05 -8.64
CA PHE A 199 9.67 -5.68 -8.78
C PHE A 199 10.47 -5.88 -7.50
N GLY A 200 9.91 -5.52 -6.35
CA GLY A 200 10.52 -5.77 -5.04
C GLY A 200 10.82 -7.24 -4.86
N ARG A 201 9.82 -8.09 -5.10
CA ARG A 201 9.95 -9.55 -5.03
C ARG A 201 11.03 -10.09 -5.97
N LYS A 202 11.03 -9.67 -7.24
CA LYS A 202 12.02 -10.11 -8.23
C LYS A 202 13.45 -9.76 -7.79
N LYS A 203 13.68 -8.50 -7.42
CA LYS A 203 15.00 -8.02 -6.96
C LYS A 203 15.44 -8.74 -5.68
N GLY A 204 14.52 -8.95 -4.74
CA GLY A 204 14.80 -9.67 -3.48
C GLY A 204 15.26 -11.10 -3.75
N MET A 205 14.53 -11.82 -4.62
CA MET A 205 14.86 -13.19 -5.00
C MET A 205 16.25 -13.29 -5.66
N GLU A 206 16.54 -12.44 -6.64
CA GLU A 206 17.83 -12.42 -7.34
C GLU A 206 19.00 -12.17 -6.37
N ARG A 207 18.84 -11.28 -5.40
CA ARG A 207 19.87 -11.02 -4.39
C ARG A 207 19.99 -12.17 -3.37
N GLY A 208 18.88 -12.81 -3.02
CA GLY A 208 18.88 -13.93 -2.09
C GLY A 208 19.58 -15.16 -2.65
N LEU A 209 19.39 -15.46 -3.94
CA LEU A 209 20.09 -16.55 -4.64
C LEU A 209 21.59 -16.29 -4.71
N ARG A 210 22.00 -15.10 -5.17
CA ARG A 210 23.43 -14.72 -5.23
C ARG A 210 24.12 -14.81 -3.88
N ALA A 211 23.48 -14.33 -2.81
CA ALA A 211 24.03 -14.41 -1.45
C ALA A 211 24.17 -15.85 -0.95
N ARG A 212 23.30 -16.76 -1.42
CA ARG A 212 23.40 -18.19 -1.09
C ARG A 212 24.54 -18.86 -1.87
N GLU A 213 24.68 -18.55 -3.15
CA GLU A 213 25.79 -19.05 -3.98
C GLU A 213 27.14 -18.65 -3.40
N GLN A 214 27.33 -17.37 -3.08
CA GLN A 214 28.54 -16.85 -2.43
C GLN A 214 28.85 -17.60 -1.12
N TYR A 215 27.83 -17.80 -0.27
CA TYR A 215 28.01 -18.55 0.98
C TYR A 215 28.41 -20.02 0.74
N LEU A 216 27.85 -20.68 -0.27
CA LEU A 216 28.21 -22.05 -0.61
C LEU A 216 29.62 -22.14 -1.21
N ASP A 217 30.04 -21.16 -2.00
CA ASP A 217 31.39 -21.09 -2.56
C ASP A 217 32.45 -20.89 -1.46
N GLU A 218 32.16 -20.02 -0.48
CA GLU A 218 32.98 -19.84 0.72
C GLU A 218 33.11 -21.13 1.54
N VAL A 219 31.99 -21.83 1.79
CA VAL A 219 31.97 -23.09 2.56
C VAL A 219 32.70 -24.22 1.81
N HIS A 220 32.64 -24.25 0.49
CA HIS A 220 33.29 -25.29 -0.33
C HIS A 220 34.72 -24.95 -0.74
N GLY A 221 35.29 -23.85 -0.26
CA GLY A 221 36.68 -23.47 -0.53
C GLY A 221 36.95 -23.09 -1.99
N LYS A 222 35.92 -22.73 -2.75
CA LYS A 222 36.05 -22.19 -4.11
C LYS A 222 36.21 -20.68 -4.00
N LYS A 223 37.45 -20.22 -3.81
CA LYS A 223 37.82 -18.83 -4.07
C LYS A 223 38.48 -18.72 -5.43
#